data_AF-A0A0S8K2S1-F1
#
_entry.id   AF-A0A0S8K2S1-F1
#
_cell.length_a   1.000
_cell.length_b   1.000
_cell.length_c   1.000
_cell.angle_alpha   90.00
_cell.angle_beta   90.00
_cell.angle_gamma   90.00
#
_symmetry.space_group_name_H-M   'P 1'
#
loop_
_entity.id
_entity.type
_entity.pdbx_description
1 polymer ?
#
loop_
_entity_poly.entity_id
_entity_poly.type
_entity_poly.pdbx_seq_one_letter_code
_entity_poly.pdbx_strand_id
1 'polypeptide(L)'
;MKMKIRILWVITLLSFCLINCTRESGHDLTDYVKTIKKVDIHTHVGSDAAWFRDVLDSINLKVCTICTGGTDPERMYKSIDTSKQLLNNYPRYFAWVTTFDLTGRDDPGWTENVINQLREDFSNGAVGVKVWKDIGMKIKNKDGSYIQIDDPMFEPILRFIAEEDKTLIAHLGELTWEACPMM
;
A
#
# COMPACT_ATOMS: atom_id res chain seq x y z
N MET A 1 22.76 67.68 -25.47
CA MET A 1 23.20 66.28 -25.75
C MET A 1 23.09 65.35 -24.53
N LYS A 2 23.46 65.77 -23.32
CA LYS A 2 23.39 64.95 -22.08
C LYS A 2 21.98 64.46 -21.67
N MET A 3 20.93 65.21 -22.02
CA MET A 3 19.53 64.85 -21.66
C MET A 3 18.97 63.69 -22.52
N LYS A 4 19.36 63.60 -23.80
CA LYS A 4 18.94 62.50 -24.69
C LYS A 4 19.54 61.15 -24.28
N ILE A 5 20.77 61.17 -23.76
CA ILE A 5 21.45 59.97 -23.26
C ILE A 5 20.76 59.45 -21.98
N ARG A 6 20.38 60.34 -21.04
CA ARG A 6 19.65 59.94 -19.82
C ARG A 6 18.28 59.30 -20.10
N ILE A 7 17.55 59.81 -21.09
CA ILE A 7 16.26 59.24 -21.51
C ILE A 7 16.46 57.84 -22.13
N LEU A 8 17.54 57.65 -22.92
CA LEU A 8 17.86 56.36 -23.51
C LEU A 8 18.15 55.30 -22.42
N TRP A 9 18.96 55.62 -21.41
CA TRP A 9 19.24 54.72 -20.28
C TRP A 9 18.00 54.35 -19.47
N VAL A 10 17.08 55.31 -19.25
CA VAL A 10 15.82 55.06 -18.53
C VAL A 10 14.91 54.13 -19.34
N ILE A 11 14.82 54.31 -20.66
CA ILE A 11 14.03 53.44 -21.54
C ILE A 11 14.64 52.02 -21.59
N THR A 12 15.97 51.89 -21.66
CA THR A 12 16.61 50.55 -21.65
C THR A 12 16.44 49.84 -20.30
N LEU A 13 16.50 50.56 -19.18
CA LEU A 13 16.22 50.00 -17.84
C LEU A 13 14.75 49.58 -17.67
N LEU A 14 13.80 50.37 -18.18
CA LEU A 14 12.38 50.03 -18.17
C LEU A 14 12.06 48.82 -19.06
N SER A 15 12.67 48.71 -20.24
CA SER A 15 12.57 47.50 -21.07
C SER A 15 13.15 46.26 -20.38
N PHE A 16 14.27 46.39 -19.66
CA PHE A 16 14.86 45.27 -18.91
C PHE A 16 13.98 44.84 -17.74
N CYS A 17 13.28 45.78 -17.10
CA CYS A 17 12.34 45.49 -16.01
C CYS A 17 11.05 44.81 -16.52
N LEU A 18 10.55 45.21 -17.69
CA LEU A 18 9.36 44.61 -18.30
C LEU A 18 9.60 43.19 -18.84
N ILE A 19 10.81 42.87 -19.31
CA ILE A 19 11.15 41.51 -19.77
C ILE A 19 11.25 40.52 -18.60
N ASN A 20 11.68 40.95 -17.41
CA ASN A 20 11.74 40.09 -16.23
C ASN A 20 10.40 39.99 -15.48
N CYS A 21 9.45 40.89 -15.74
CA CYS A 21 8.14 40.87 -15.08
C CYS A 21 7.12 39.93 -15.74
N THR A 22 7.43 39.34 -16.89
CA THR A 22 6.54 38.40 -17.61
C THR A 22 6.92 36.93 -17.44
N ARG A 23 7.87 36.61 -16.55
CA ARG A 23 8.27 35.23 -16.26
C ARG A 23 7.86 34.78 -14.86
N GLU A 24 6.59 34.98 -14.52
CA GLU A 24 5.92 34.00 -13.66
C GLU A 24 5.52 32.83 -14.57
N SER A 25 6.47 31.93 -14.83
CA SER A 25 6.09 30.58 -15.23
C SER A 25 5.35 30.00 -14.04
N GLY A 26 4.02 30.03 -14.07
CA GLY A 26 3.22 29.22 -13.17
C GLY A 26 3.84 27.84 -13.20
N HIS A 27 4.36 27.37 -12.06
CA HIS A 27 4.86 26.01 -11.97
C HIS A 27 3.76 25.11 -12.52
N ASP A 28 4.05 24.37 -13.59
CA ASP A 28 3.11 23.41 -14.14
C ASP A 28 2.65 22.54 -12.96
N LEU A 29 1.35 22.59 -12.66
CA LEU A 29 0.76 21.86 -11.55
C LEU A 29 1.17 20.39 -11.59
N THR A 30 1.38 19.86 -12.79
CA THR A 30 1.90 18.52 -13.05
C THR A 30 3.28 18.30 -12.44
N ASP A 31 4.22 19.23 -12.64
CA ASP A 31 5.58 19.12 -12.11
C ASP A 31 5.60 19.29 -10.60
N TYR A 32 4.76 20.18 -10.05
CA TYR A 32 4.59 20.27 -8.60
C TYR A 32 4.05 18.96 -8.02
N VAL A 33 2.99 18.38 -8.60
CA VAL A 33 2.41 17.11 -8.14
C VAL A 33 3.43 15.97 -8.16
N LYS A 34 4.34 15.91 -9.14
CA LYS A 34 5.43 14.91 -9.17
C LYS A 34 6.36 15.00 -7.97
N THR A 35 6.57 16.19 -7.40
CA THR A 35 7.45 16.39 -6.23
C THR A 35 6.82 15.97 -4.91
N ILE A 36 5.49 15.87 -4.81
CA ILE A 36 4.80 15.49 -3.58
C ILE A 36 5.15 14.05 -3.20
N LYS A 37 5.44 13.78 -1.93
CA LYS A 37 5.62 12.41 -1.45
C LYS A 37 4.27 11.70 -1.42
N LYS A 38 4.17 10.55 -2.10
CA LYS A 38 2.93 9.76 -2.18
C LYS A 38 3.17 8.33 -1.72
N VAL A 39 2.13 7.71 -1.16
CA VAL A 39 2.11 6.29 -0.83
C VAL A 39 0.86 5.66 -1.47
N ASP A 40 1.06 4.67 -2.34
CA ASP A 40 -0.02 3.77 -2.77
C ASP A 40 -0.06 2.59 -1.80
N ILE A 41 -1.23 2.33 -1.21
CA ILE A 41 -1.41 1.28 -0.20
C ILE A 41 -1.92 -0.05 -0.78
N HIS A 42 -2.20 -0.13 -2.08
CA HIS A 42 -2.79 -1.32 -2.70
C HIS A 42 -2.13 -1.66 -4.04
N THR A 43 -0.91 -2.17 -3.98
CA THR A 43 -0.18 -2.68 -5.15
C THR A 43 0.16 -4.15 -4.97
N HIS A 44 0.21 -4.92 -6.07
CA HIS A 44 0.73 -6.29 -6.07
C HIS A 44 2.01 -6.36 -6.88
N VAL A 45 3.16 -6.43 -6.20
CA VAL A 45 4.47 -6.50 -6.86
C VAL A 45 5.00 -7.94 -6.73
N GLY A 46 4.97 -8.68 -7.84
CA GLY A 46 5.36 -10.09 -7.87
C GLY A 46 6.84 -10.35 -8.16
N SER A 47 7.61 -9.32 -8.51
CA SER A 47 9.06 -9.41 -8.75
C SER A 47 9.70 -8.02 -8.80
N ASP A 48 11.02 -7.99 -8.66
CA ASP A 48 11.84 -6.81 -8.98
C ASP A 48 11.72 -6.48 -10.47
N ALA A 49 11.45 -5.21 -10.80
CA ALA A 49 11.64 -4.65 -12.13
C ALA A 49 12.23 -3.23 -12.06
N ALA A 50 13.34 -3.00 -12.76
CA ALA A 50 14.01 -1.70 -12.81
C ALA A 50 13.11 -0.59 -13.36
N TRP A 51 12.43 -0.84 -14.48
CA TRP A 51 11.52 0.12 -15.11
C TRP A 51 10.40 0.57 -14.15
N PHE A 52 9.97 -0.31 -13.23
CA PHE A 52 8.92 0.04 -12.28
C PHE A 52 9.44 1.03 -11.25
N ARG A 53 10.69 0.87 -10.78
CA ARG A 53 11.33 1.87 -9.91
C ARG A 53 11.50 3.21 -10.61
N ASP A 54 11.87 3.22 -11.89
CA ASP A 54 11.98 4.45 -12.66
C ASP A 54 10.64 5.21 -12.71
N VAL A 55 9.52 4.47 -12.87
CA VAL A 55 8.18 5.04 -12.77
C VAL A 55 7.94 5.61 -11.37
N LEU A 56 8.19 4.84 -10.30
CA LEU A 56 7.99 5.29 -8.92
C LEU A 56 8.80 6.55 -8.59
N ASP A 57 10.03 6.67 -9.09
CA ASP A 57 10.86 7.86 -8.93
C ASP A 57 10.30 9.07 -9.68
N SER A 58 9.87 8.88 -10.93
CA SER A 58 9.37 9.96 -11.79
C SER A 58 8.18 10.72 -11.19
N ILE A 59 7.47 10.10 -10.25
CA ILE A 59 6.31 10.66 -9.56
C ILE A 59 6.45 10.67 -8.03
N ASN A 60 7.65 10.49 -7.47
CA ASN A 60 7.90 10.48 -6.02
C ASN A 60 6.91 9.58 -5.22
N LEU A 61 6.70 8.36 -5.71
CA LEU A 61 5.79 7.39 -5.14
C LEU A 61 6.57 6.32 -4.35
N LYS A 62 5.96 5.87 -3.25
CA LYS A 62 6.29 4.63 -2.55
C LYS A 62 5.06 3.73 -2.61
N VAL A 63 5.24 2.42 -2.75
CA VAL A 63 4.12 1.46 -2.80
C VAL A 63 4.18 0.52 -1.61
N CYS A 64 3.01 0.14 -1.12
CA CYS A 64 2.82 -0.95 -0.19
C CYS A 64 2.39 -2.19 -0.97
N THR A 65 3.27 -3.18 -1.09
CA THR A 65 2.94 -4.44 -1.75
C THR A 65 2.07 -5.29 -0.81
N ILE A 66 0.95 -5.79 -1.33
CA ILE A 66 0.00 -6.60 -0.58
C ILE A 66 0.22 -8.08 -0.92
N CYS A 67 0.54 -8.89 0.09
CA CYS A 67 0.65 -10.33 -0.08
C CYS A 67 -0.71 -10.97 -0.44
N THR A 68 -0.68 -11.93 -1.37
CA THR A 68 -1.87 -12.63 -1.88
C THR A 68 -1.80 -14.12 -1.61
N GLY A 69 -2.93 -14.82 -1.69
CA GLY A 69 -2.96 -16.30 -1.64
C GLY A 69 -3.56 -16.89 -0.38
N GLY A 70 -4.43 -16.20 0.36
CA GLY A 70 -4.99 -16.70 1.63
C GLY A 70 -5.59 -18.12 1.62
N THR A 71 -5.94 -18.70 0.47
CA THR A 71 -6.35 -20.12 0.32
C THR A 71 -5.42 -20.94 -0.59
N ASP A 72 -4.21 -20.46 -0.82
CA ASP A 72 -3.17 -21.00 -1.70
C ASP A 72 -1.80 -20.76 -1.01
N PRO A 73 -1.40 -21.66 -0.08
CA PRO A 73 -0.23 -21.46 0.76
C PRO A 73 1.07 -21.27 -0.04
N GLU A 74 1.24 -21.99 -1.15
CA GLU A 74 2.44 -21.86 -1.99
C GLU A 74 2.55 -20.43 -2.54
N ARG A 75 1.45 -19.90 -3.09
CA ARG A 75 1.40 -18.52 -3.57
C ARG A 75 1.60 -17.52 -2.43
N MET A 76 1.04 -17.79 -1.25
CA MET A 76 1.20 -16.94 -0.07
C MET A 76 2.67 -16.79 0.32
N TYR A 77 3.36 -17.91 0.56
CA TYR A 77 4.75 -17.88 0.98
C TYR A 77 5.65 -17.24 -0.08
N LYS A 78 5.42 -17.54 -1.36
CA LYS A 78 6.12 -16.86 -2.47
C LYS A 78 5.91 -15.34 -2.44
N SER A 79 4.68 -14.89 -2.15
CA SER A 79 4.35 -13.48 -2.07
C SER A 79 5.02 -12.80 -0.87
N ILE A 80 5.14 -13.48 0.28
CA ILE A 80 5.85 -13.01 1.48
C ILE A 80 7.35 -12.88 1.19
N ASP A 81 7.97 -13.93 0.66
CA ASP A 81 9.40 -13.95 0.34
C ASP A 81 9.79 -12.85 -0.64
N THR A 82 8.99 -12.67 -1.70
CA THR A 82 9.19 -11.60 -2.68
C THR A 82 9.10 -10.22 -2.02
N SER A 83 8.13 -10.03 -1.12
CA SER A 83 7.92 -8.74 -0.44
C SER A 83 9.06 -8.40 0.52
N LYS A 84 9.56 -9.39 1.27
CA LYS A 84 10.76 -9.26 2.11
C LYS A 84 11.98 -8.85 1.28
N GLN A 85 12.21 -9.51 0.14
CA GLN A 85 13.32 -9.18 -0.76
C GLN A 85 13.21 -7.75 -1.32
N LEU A 86 12.01 -7.34 -1.76
CA LEU A 86 11.78 -5.99 -2.29
C LEU A 86 12.03 -4.91 -1.23
N LEU A 87 11.54 -5.10 0.00
CA LEU A 87 11.79 -4.16 1.10
C LEU A 87 13.28 -4.06 1.42
N ASN A 88 13.96 -5.20 1.55
CA ASN A 88 15.38 -5.25 1.91
C ASN A 88 16.27 -4.59 0.86
N ASN A 89 16.01 -4.87 -0.42
CA ASN A 89 16.83 -4.36 -1.52
C ASN A 89 16.50 -2.89 -1.84
N TYR A 90 15.24 -2.48 -1.72
CA TYR A 90 14.82 -1.14 -2.12
C TYR A 90 13.80 -0.49 -1.16
N PRO A 91 14.19 -0.19 0.09
CA PRO A 91 13.28 0.34 1.11
C PRO A 91 12.70 1.73 0.78
N ARG A 92 13.30 2.45 -0.18
CA ARG A 92 12.75 3.70 -0.72
C ARG A 92 11.41 3.48 -1.44
N TYR A 93 11.26 2.38 -2.17
CA TYR A 93 10.11 2.14 -3.04
C TYR A 93 9.05 1.24 -2.41
N PHE A 94 9.45 0.36 -1.49
CA PHE A 94 8.57 -0.70 -1.02
C PHE A 94 8.33 -0.62 0.50
N ALA A 95 7.09 -0.83 0.88
CA ALA A 95 6.64 -1.39 2.16
C ALA A 95 5.80 -2.63 1.84
N TRP A 96 5.45 -3.45 2.82
CA TRP A 96 4.62 -4.63 2.56
C TRP A 96 3.67 -4.97 3.70
N VAL A 97 2.54 -5.58 3.34
CA VAL A 97 1.57 -6.16 4.29
C VAL A 97 1.49 -7.65 4.06
N THR A 98 1.52 -8.41 5.14
CA THR A 98 1.44 -9.87 5.11
C THR A 98 -0.01 -10.35 4.98
N THR A 99 -0.21 -11.65 4.85
CA THR A 99 -1.49 -12.36 4.93
C THR A 99 -1.23 -13.73 5.57
N PHE A 100 -2.27 -14.44 5.97
CA PHE A 100 -2.15 -15.79 6.53
C PHE A 100 -3.02 -16.80 5.79
N ASP A 101 -2.68 -18.08 5.94
CA ASP A 101 -3.36 -19.20 5.32
C ASP A 101 -4.67 -19.55 6.05
N LEU A 102 -5.74 -19.72 5.28
CA LEU A 102 -7.07 -20.11 5.76
C LEU A 102 -7.35 -21.61 5.53
N THR A 103 -6.49 -22.33 4.81
CA THR A 103 -6.72 -23.75 4.49
C THR A 103 -6.55 -24.65 5.71
N GLY A 104 -5.58 -24.34 6.59
CA GLY A 104 -5.36 -25.07 7.85
C GLY A 104 -6.30 -24.72 9.00
N ARG A 105 -7.34 -23.90 8.80
CA ARG A 105 -8.20 -23.37 9.90
C ARG A 105 -8.89 -24.43 10.78
N ASP A 106 -9.08 -25.63 10.24
CA ASP A 106 -9.70 -26.75 10.94
C ASP A 106 -8.68 -27.60 11.74
N ASP A 107 -7.38 -27.32 11.59
CA ASP A 107 -6.31 -28.06 12.25
C ASP A 107 -6.07 -27.56 13.68
N PRO A 108 -5.81 -28.46 14.64
CA PRO A 108 -5.38 -28.08 15.98
C PRO A 108 -4.10 -27.22 15.92
N GLY A 109 -4.13 -26.05 16.55
CA GLY A 109 -2.97 -25.15 16.62
C GLY A 109 -2.83 -24.16 15.46
N TRP A 110 -3.77 -24.14 14.51
CA TRP A 110 -3.76 -23.19 13.39
C TRP A 110 -3.59 -21.72 13.84
N THR A 111 -4.39 -21.29 14.82
CA THR A 111 -4.33 -19.93 15.37
C THR A 111 -2.93 -19.57 15.87
N GLU A 112 -2.29 -20.48 16.61
CA GLU A 112 -0.94 -20.28 17.16
C GLU A 112 0.10 -20.20 16.02
N ASN A 113 -0.04 -21.05 15.00
CA ASN A 113 0.84 -21.02 13.83
C ASN A 113 0.71 -19.69 13.06
N VAL A 114 -0.52 -19.19 12.88
CA VAL A 114 -0.77 -17.89 12.24
C VAL A 114 -0.14 -16.76 13.05
N ILE A 115 -0.34 -16.73 14.37
CA ILE A 115 0.26 -15.71 15.24
C ILE A 115 1.78 -15.74 15.16
N ASN A 116 2.39 -16.92 15.17
CA ASN A 116 3.85 -17.06 15.05
C ASN A 116 4.37 -16.59 13.68
N GLN A 117 3.67 -16.92 12.60
CA GLN A 117 3.99 -16.41 11.25
C GLN A 117 3.89 -14.88 11.21
N LEU A 118 2.80 -14.30 11.71
CA LEU A 118 2.60 -12.85 11.73
C LEU A 118 3.66 -12.14 12.58
N ARG A 119 4.07 -12.72 13.71
CA ARG A 119 5.17 -12.21 14.52
C ARG A 119 6.48 -12.17 13.74
N GLU A 120 6.80 -13.25 13.02
CA GLU A 120 7.97 -13.29 12.14
C GLU A 120 7.86 -12.22 11.03
N ASP A 121 6.72 -12.12 10.37
CA ASP A 121 6.48 -11.16 9.29
C ASP A 121 6.65 -9.71 9.78
N PHE A 122 6.12 -9.37 10.96
CA PHE A 122 6.30 -8.05 11.57
C PHE A 122 7.77 -7.78 11.90
N SER A 123 8.52 -8.77 12.39
CA SER A 123 9.97 -8.64 12.63
C SER A 123 10.76 -8.44 11.33
N ASN A 124 10.24 -8.93 10.20
CA ASN A 124 10.77 -8.72 8.85
C ASN A 124 10.21 -7.47 8.15
N GLY A 125 9.56 -6.57 8.88
CA GLY A 125 9.16 -5.26 8.39
C GLY A 125 7.78 -5.21 7.73
N ALA A 126 6.93 -6.22 7.89
CA ALA A 126 5.52 -6.08 7.51
C ALA A 126 4.86 -4.95 8.33
N VAL A 127 4.16 -4.05 7.64
CA VAL A 127 3.51 -2.87 8.24
C VAL A 127 2.06 -3.12 8.63
N GLY A 128 1.53 -4.30 8.32
CA GLY A 128 0.14 -4.66 8.57
C GLY A 128 -0.20 -6.03 7.99
N VAL A 129 -1.48 -6.38 8.11
CA VAL A 129 -2.05 -7.65 7.64
C VAL A 129 -3.18 -7.39 6.67
N LYS A 130 -3.26 -8.16 5.60
CA LYS A 130 -4.37 -8.19 4.66
C LYS A 130 -5.21 -9.43 4.92
N VAL A 131 -6.53 -9.25 5.01
CA VAL A 131 -7.49 -10.35 4.89
C VAL A 131 -8.28 -10.21 3.59
N TRP A 132 -8.60 -11.36 3.00
CA TRP A 132 -9.16 -11.47 1.65
C TRP A 132 -10.59 -11.98 1.66
N LYS A 133 -11.29 -11.77 0.55
CA LYS A 133 -12.71 -12.07 0.36
C LYS A 133 -13.02 -13.56 0.43
N ASP A 134 -11.99 -14.39 0.49
CA ASP A 134 -12.12 -15.80 0.84
C ASP A 134 -12.93 -15.95 2.14
N ILE A 135 -12.69 -15.06 3.11
CA ILE A 135 -13.57 -14.81 4.26
C ILE A 135 -14.84 -14.12 3.76
N GLY A 136 -15.97 -14.81 3.93
CA GLY A 136 -17.29 -14.36 3.51
C GLY A 136 -17.73 -14.82 2.11
N MET A 137 -16.84 -15.30 1.23
CA MET A 137 -17.25 -15.84 -0.10
C MET A 137 -16.76 -17.26 -0.44
N LYS A 138 -15.74 -17.81 0.24
CA LYS A 138 -15.21 -19.13 -0.13
C LYS A 138 -15.19 -20.11 1.02
N ILE A 139 -14.67 -19.70 2.18
CA ILE A 139 -14.59 -20.59 3.33
C ILE A 139 -15.95 -20.72 4.00
N LYS A 140 -16.29 -21.94 4.40
CA LYS A 140 -17.60 -22.30 4.95
C LYS A 140 -17.45 -23.13 6.21
N ASN A 141 -18.42 -22.98 7.10
CA ASN A 141 -18.65 -23.87 8.21
C ASN A 141 -19.14 -25.23 7.71
N LYS A 142 -19.15 -26.22 8.62
CA LYS A 142 -19.63 -27.58 8.32
C LYS A 142 -21.10 -27.62 7.90
N ASP A 143 -21.90 -26.65 8.35
CA ASP A 143 -23.30 -26.49 7.98
C ASP A 143 -23.50 -25.80 6.60
N GLY A 144 -22.41 -25.40 5.93
CA GLY A 144 -22.43 -24.76 4.62
C GLY A 144 -22.60 -23.23 4.65
N SER A 145 -22.75 -22.62 5.84
CA SER A 145 -22.74 -21.15 6.00
C SER A 145 -21.35 -20.57 5.72
N TYR A 146 -21.29 -19.36 5.16
CA TYR A 146 -20.02 -18.68 4.92
C TYR A 146 -19.45 -18.14 6.22
N ILE A 147 -18.18 -18.43 6.46
CA ILE A 147 -17.47 -17.92 7.62
C ILE A 147 -17.21 -16.42 7.41
N GLN A 148 -17.64 -15.61 8.37
CA GLN A 148 -17.46 -14.16 8.40
C GLN A 148 -16.23 -13.76 9.24
N ILE A 149 -15.78 -12.51 9.10
CA ILE A 149 -14.56 -12.03 9.78
C ILE A 149 -14.70 -11.94 11.30
N ASP A 150 -15.93 -11.85 11.80
CA ASP A 150 -16.30 -11.82 13.21
C ASP A 150 -16.48 -13.22 13.82
N ASP A 151 -16.17 -14.28 13.07
CA ASP A 151 -16.12 -15.64 13.61
C ASP A 151 -15.11 -15.72 14.77
N PRO A 152 -15.48 -16.34 15.92
CA PRO A 152 -14.61 -16.44 17.09
C PRO A 152 -13.22 -17.05 16.83
N MET A 153 -13.04 -17.83 15.76
CA MET A 153 -11.71 -18.36 15.43
C MET A 153 -10.69 -17.27 15.05
N PHE A 154 -11.16 -16.14 14.52
CA PHE A 154 -10.29 -15.02 14.12
C PHE A 154 -9.95 -14.09 15.29
N GLU A 155 -10.75 -14.10 16.35
CA GLU A 155 -10.61 -13.19 17.50
C GLU A 155 -9.18 -13.16 18.08
N PRO A 156 -8.49 -14.30 18.30
CA PRO A 156 -7.12 -14.25 18.83
C PRO A 156 -6.12 -13.63 17.84
N ILE A 157 -6.31 -13.85 16.53
CA ILE A 157 -5.46 -13.29 15.48
C ILE A 157 -5.69 -11.78 15.38
N LEU A 158 -6.95 -11.34 15.37
CA LEU A 158 -7.31 -9.92 15.31
C LEU A 158 -6.81 -9.16 16.54
N ARG A 159 -6.94 -9.78 17.72
CA ARG A 159 -6.41 -9.25 18.98
C ARG A 159 -4.89 -9.12 18.93
N PHE A 160 -4.18 -10.15 18.47
CA PHE A 160 -2.73 -10.10 18.30
C PHE A 160 -2.29 -8.97 17.36
N ILE A 161 -2.97 -8.79 16.23
CA ILE A 161 -2.69 -7.70 15.28
C ILE A 161 -2.87 -6.33 15.95
N ALA A 162 -3.92 -6.17 16.77
CA ALA A 162 -4.17 -4.94 17.51
C ALA A 162 -3.13 -4.70 18.62
N GLU A 163 -2.73 -5.73 19.37
CA GLU A 163 -1.73 -5.66 20.43
C GLU A 163 -0.33 -5.27 19.90
N GLU A 164 0.01 -5.68 18.67
CA GLU A 164 1.25 -5.31 17.99
C GLU A 164 1.17 -3.94 17.27
N ASP A 165 0.07 -3.19 17.45
CA ASP A 165 -0.21 -1.88 16.82
C ASP A 165 -0.08 -1.93 15.29
N LYS A 166 -0.66 -2.97 14.67
CA LYS A 166 -0.61 -3.20 13.22
C LYS A 166 -1.96 -2.94 12.56
N THR A 167 -1.90 -2.37 11.36
CA THR A 167 -3.10 -2.12 10.54
C THR A 167 -3.62 -3.40 9.92
N LEU A 168 -4.93 -3.63 10.03
CA LEU A 168 -5.66 -4.63 9.26
C LEU A 168 -6.30 -4.00 8.01
N ILE A 169 -5.97 -4.50 6.83
CA ILE A 169 -6.65 -4.15 5.58
C ILE A 169 -7.67 -5.25 5.28
N ALA A 170 -8.96 -4.92 5.36
CA ALA A 170 -10.03 -5.85 5.10
C ALA A 170 -10.55 -5.71 3.66
N HIS A 171 -10.47 -6.79 2.88
CA HIS A 171 -11.25 -6.93 1.64
C HIS A 171 -12.11 -8.16 1.82
N LEU A 172 -13.33 -7.97 2.29
CA LEU A 172 -14.20 -9.05 2.73
C LEU A 172 -15.27 -9.36 1.70
N GLY A 173 -15.74 -10.60 1.74
CA GLY A 173 -16.93 -11.02 1.03
C GLY A 173 -18.17 -10.76 1.85
N GLU A 174 -18.68 -9.52 1.87
CA GLU A 174 -19.88 -9.21 2.64
C GLU A 174 -21.11 -9.92 2.05
N LEU A 175 -21.85 -10.60 2.92
CA LEU A 175 -23.15 -11.16 2.55
C LEU A 175 -24.14 -10.03 2.27
N THR A 176 -24.96 -10.19 1.23
CA THR A 176 -26.12 -9.30 1.09
C THR A 176 -27.06 -9.51 2.28
N TRP A 177 -27.81 -8.48 2.64
CA TRP A 177 -28.76 -8.47 3.77
C TRP A 177 -29.73 -9.66 3.78
N GLU A 178 -30.00 -10.30 2.64
CA GLU A 178 -30.83 -11.50 2.50
C GLU A 178 -30.18 -12.78 3.07
N ALA A 179 -28.86 -12.81 3.16
CA ALA A 179 -28.08 -13.95 3.65
C ALA A 179 -27.61 -13.80 5.10
N CYS A 180 -27.98 -12.71 5.78
CA CYS A 180 -27.84 -12.56 7.23
C CYS A 180 -29.11 -13.13 7.90
N PRO A 181 -29.07 -14.33 8.51
CA PRO A 181 -30.17 -14.76 9.36
C PRO A 181 -30.25 -13.76 10.51
N MET A 182 -31.37 -13.06 10.63
CA MET A 182 -31.59 -12.15 11.76
C MET A 182 -31.31 -12.89 13.07
N MET A 183 -30.34 -12.37 13.84
CA MET A 183 -30.03 -12.84 15.19
C MET A 183 -31.25 -12.74 16.12
#